data_AF-A0A975LKA1-F1
#
_entry.id   AF-A0A975LKA1-F1
#
_cell.length_a   1.000
_cell.length_b   1.000
_cell.length_c   1.000
_cell.angle_alpha   90.00
_cell.angle_beta   90.00
_cell.angle_gamma   90.00
#
_symmetry.space_group_name_H-M   'P 1'
#
loop_
_entity.id
_entity.type
_entity.pdbx_description
1 polymer ?
#
loop_
_entity_poly.entity_id
_entity_poly.type
_entity_poly.pdbx_seq_one_letter_code
_entity_poly.pdbx_strand_id
1 'polypeptide(L)' 'MEIFKGKIKNIMLFPEANPKISNEKIVNPEVRKCLMSNYIIFYLINFELDRIEVVRVLYNKQNYEKIF' A
#
# COMPACT_ATOMS: atom_id res chain seq x y z
N MET A 1 6.30 -12.56 11.25
CA MET A 1 7.14 -12.57 10.04
C MET A 1 6.45 -13.26 8.87
N GLU A 2 5.94 -14.48 9.02
CA GLU A 2 5.26 -15.26 7.95
C GLU A 2 4.10 -14.52 7.26
N ILE A 3 3.20 -13.92 8.06
CA ILE A 3 2.02 -13.19 7.56
C ILE A 3 2.42 -11.99 6.68
N PHE A 4 3.49 -11.29 7.07
CA PHE A 4 4.00 -10.14 6.33
C PHE A 4 4.53 -10.57 4.96
N LYS A 5 5.35 -11.63 4.91
CA LYS A 5 5.87 -12.20 3.66
C LYS A 5 4.73 -12.67 2.75
N GLY A 6 3.71 -13.33 3.29
CA GLY A 6 2.54 -13.77 2.52
C GLY A 6 1.77 -12.60 1.90
N LYS A 7 1.57 -11.52 2.66
CA LYS A 7 0.91 -10.31 2.16
C LYS A 7 1.72 -9.58 1.08
N ILE A 8 3.05 -9.51 1.23
CA ILE A 8 3.95 -8.97 0.19
C ILE A 8 3.88 -9.83 -1.08
N LYS A 9 3.90 -11.17 -0.95
CA LYS A 9 3.69 -12.07 -2.10
C LYS A 9 2.37 -11.82 -2.83
N ASN A 10 1.28 -11.62 -2.09
CA ASN A 10 -0.01 -11.30 -2.70
C ASN A 10 0.01 -9.97 -3.45
N ILE A 11 0.70 -8.95 -2.93
CA ILE A 11 0.88 -7.68 -3.65
C ILE A 11 1.66 -7.92 -4.95
N MET A 12 2.71 -8.74 -4.93
CA MET A 12 3.49 -9.05 -6.14
C MET A 12 2.70 -9.86 -7.19
N LEU A 13 1.90 -10.83 -6.76
CA LEU A 13 1.11 -11.68 -7.66
C LEU A 13 -0.15 -10.98 -8.17
N PHE A 14 -0.78 -10.15 -7.33
CA PHE A 14 -2.05 -9.49 -7.61
C PHE A 14 -1.99 -8.02 -7.16
N PRO A 15 -1.19 -7.19 -7.85
CA PRO A 15 -0.92 -5.81 -7.42
C PRO A 15 -2.18 -4.94 -7.40
N GLU A 16 -3.20 -5.29 -8.18
CA GLU A 16 -4.47 -4.57 -8.24
C GLU A 16 -5.50 -4.99 -7.19
N ALA A 17 -5.23 -6.04 -6.42
CA ALA A 17 -6.19 -6.60 -5.45
C ALA A 17 -6.50 -5.66 -4.28
N ASN A 18 -5.61 -4.71 -3.95
CA ASN A 18 -5.90 -3.69 -2.94
C ASN A 18 -6.49 -2.44 -3.59
N PRO A 19 -7.45 -1.77 -2.93
CA PRO A 19 -8.10 -0.59 -3.46
C PRO A 19 -7.13 0.59 -3.59
N LYS A 20 -7.38 1.41 -4.61
CA LYS A 20 -6.86 2.77 -4.70
C LYS A 20 -7.42 3.59 -3.54
N ILE A 21 -6.66 4.56 -3.05
CA ILE A 21 -7.14 5.40 -1.96
C ILE A 21 -7.97 6.52 -2.53
N SER A 22 -9.25 6.58 -2.12
CA SER A 22 -10.13 7.72 -2.36
C SER A 22 -9.95 8.74 -1.24
N ASN A 23 -8.99 9.65 -1.37
CA ASN A 23 -8.91 10.83 -0.51
C ASN A 23 -8.46 12.02 -1.34
N GLU A 24 -9.23 13.10 -1.29
CA GLU A 24 -9.01 14.36 -2.03
C GLU A 24 -7.63 14.98 -1.74
N LYS A 25 -7.01 14.62 -0.61
CA LYS A 25 -5.68 15.12 -0.21
C LYS A 25 -4.50 14.34 -0.79
N ILE A 26 -4.72 13.21 -1.47
CA ILE A 26 -3.63 12.42 -2.03
C ILE A 26 -3.28 12.92 -3.42
N VAL A 27 -2.03 13.35 -3.58
CA VAL A 27 -1.49 13.93 -4.82
C VAL A 27 -1.56 12.96 -6.00
N ASN A 28 -1.52 11.65 -5.76
CA ASN A 28 -1.57 10.64 -6.81
C ASN A 28 -2.74 9.64 -6.59
N PRO A 29 -3.79 9.66 -7.45
CA PRO A 29 -4.97 8.80 -7.30
C PRO A 29 -4.69 7.32 -7.52
N GLU A 30 -3.52 6.96 -8.06
CA GLU A 30 -3.13 5.58 -8.33
C GLU A 30 -2.54 4.86 -7.11
N VAL A 31 -2.30 5.58 -6.02
CA VAL A 31 -1.75 4.99 -4.79
C VAL A 31 -2.75 4.00 -4.19
N ARG A 32 -2.28 2.80 -3.92
CA ARG A 32 -3.04 1.70 -3.32
C ARG A 32 -2.64 1.49 -1.87
N LYS A 33 -3.59 1.04 -1.05
CA LYS A 33 -3.40 0.79 0.39
C LYS A 33 -3.58 -0.68 0.74
N CYS A 34 -2.52 -1.30 1.28
CA CYS A 34 -2.61 -2.64 1.86
C CYS A 34 -2.48 -2.59 3.38
N LEU A 35 -3.48 -3.12 4.09
CA LEU A 35 -3.45 -3.32 5.53
C LEU A 35 -2.78 -4.66 5.88
N MET A 36 -1.71 -4.60 6.67
CA MET A 36 -0.94 -5.76 7.12
C MET A 36 -0.77 -5.73 8.64
N SER A 37 -1.76 -6.27 9.37
CA SER A 37 -1.75 -6.29 10.83
C SER A 37 -1.56 -4.88 11.41
N ASN A 38 -0.40 -4.60 12.02
CA ASN A 38 -0.07 -3.30 12.58
C ASN A 38 0.59 -2.33 11.59
N TYR A 39 0.67 -2.66 10.30
CA TYR A 39 1.25 -1.80 9.28
C TYR A 39 0.27 -1.49 8.15
N ILE A 40 0.48 -0.33 7.52
CA ILE A 40 -0.18 0.10 6.30
C ILE A 40 0.89 0.33 5.25
N ILE A 41 0.79 -0.35 4.12
CA ILE A 41 1.68 -0.15 2.97
C ILE A 41 0.95 0.65 1.92
N PHE A 42 1.58 1.74 1.49
CA PHE A 42 1.17 2.56 0.36
C PHE A 42 2.09 2.23 -0.80
N TYR A 43 1.52 1.86 -1.94
CA TYR A 43 2.30 1.45 -3.10
C TYR A 43 1.67 1.90 -4.41
N LEU A 44 2.50 1.94 -5.44
CA LEU A 44 2.14 2.18 -6.83
C LEU A 44 2.51 0.96 -7.68
N ILE A 45 1.79 0.78 -8.77
CA ILE A 45 2.09 -0.22 -9.79
C ILE A 45 2.74 0.52 -10.95
N ASN A 46 3.96 0.14 -11.29
CA ASN A 46 4.65 0.66 -12.46
C ASN A 46 4.63 -0.41 -13.55
N PHE A 47 3.69 -0.28 -14.49
CA PHE A 47 3.50 -1.24 -15.58
C PHE A 47 4.62 -1.17 -16.63
N GLU A 48 5.26 -0.02 -16.81
CA GLU A 48 6.36 0.13 -17.77
C GLU A 48 7.63 -0.59 -17.31
N LEU A 49 7.89 -0.55 -16.00
CA LEU A 49 9.07 -1.18 -15.38
C LEU A 49 8.77 -2.54 -14.74
N ASP A 50 7.55 -3.07 -14.92
CA ASP A 50 7.05 -4.32 -14.34
C ASP A 50 7.41 -4.48 -12.84
N ARG A 51 7.09 -3.45 -12.05
CA ARG A 51 7.45 -3.44 -10.63
C ARG A 51 6.42 -2.75 -9.75
N ILE A 52 6.57 -3.00 -8.45
CA ILE A 52 5.78 -2.36 -7.40
C ILE A 52 6.67 -1.40 -6.63
N GLU A 53 6.22 -0.16 -6.52
CA GLU A 53 6.96 0.91 -5.85
C GLU A 53 6.29 1.20 -4.51
N VAL A 54 7.00 0.89 -3.42
CA VAL A 54 6.52 1.20 -2.07
C VAL A 54 6.77 2.67 -1.77
N VAL A 55 5.70 3.44 -1.68
CA VAL A 55 5.73 4.86 -1.38
C VAL A 55 5.95 5.10 0.12
N ARG A 56 5.26 4.34 0.97
CA ARG A 56 5.34 4.49 2.43
C ARG A 56 4.92 3.24 3.16
N VAL A 57 5.53 3.01 4.32
CA VAL A 57 5.08 2.01 5.30
C VAL A 57 4.82 2.73 6.61
N LEU A 58 3.58 2.66 7.11
CA LEU A 58 3.16 3.29 8.37
C LEU A 58 2.79 2.22 9.39
N TYR A 59 2.99 2.53 10.67
CA TYR A 59 2.49 1.69 11.76
C TYR A 59 1.05 2.12 12.12
N ASN A 60 0.09 1.21 11.95
CA ASN A 60 -1.36 1.44 12.10
C ASN A 60 -1.78 1.88 13.52
N LYS A 61 -0.97 1.63 14.57
CA LYS A 61 -1.28 2.18 15.90
C LYS A 61 -1.06 3.69 16.01
N GLN A 62 -0.34 4.30 15.05
CA GLN A 62 -0.28 5.75 14.95
C GLN A 62 -1.51 6.18 14.13
N ASN A 63 -2.33 7.04 14.73
CA ASN A 63 -3.59 7.53 14.17
C ASN A 63 -3.35 8.28 12.84
N TYR A 64 -3.28 7.54 11.73
CA TYR A 64 -2.80 8.05 10.43
C TYR A 64 -3.75 9.06 9.78
N GLU A 65 -5.00 9.13 10.24
CA GLU A 65 -5.96 10.18 9.88
C GLU A 65 -5.46 11.59 10.24
N LYS A 66 -4.50 11.71 11.18
CA LYS A 66 -3.84 12.98 11.50
C LYS A 66 -2.65 13.33 10.61
N ILE A 67 -2.23 12.42 9.72
CA ILE A 67 -1.02 12.60 8.88
C ILE A 67 -1.38 13.12 7.48
N PHE A 68 -2.67 13.13 7.10
CA PHE A 68 -3.15 13.67 5.82
C PHE A 68 -4.35 14.62 5.99
#